data_AF-A0A1A9ACJ1-F1
#
_entry.id   AF-A0A1A9ACJ1-F1
#
_cell.length_a   1.000
_cell.length_b   1.000
_cell.length_c   1.000
_cell.angle_alpha   90.00
_cell.angle_beta   90.00
_cell.angle_gamma   90.00
#
_symmetry.space_group_name_H-M   'P 1'
#
loop_
_entity.id
_entity.type
_entity.pdbx_description
1 polymer ?
#
loop_
_entity_poly.entity_id
_entity_poly.type
_entity_poly.pdbx_seq_one_letter_code
_entity_poly.pdbx_strand_id
1 'polypeptide(L)'
;MTAGVDLGVPATQAIRSDEDVVRVRQLVRTTAVAVRLSLVDQTKLVTAASELARNTLIYGGGGTAEVTTVDDGRRRGVRVVFADDGPGIPDLDLAFTDGYTTGSGLGLGLSGARRLVDDFDIRTAAGEGTRITVTKWSR
;
A
#
# COMPACT_ATOMS: atom_id res chain seq x y z
N MET A 1 24.97 10.38 -21.05
CA MET A 1 23.52 10.67 -21.17
C MET A 1 22.75 9.65 -20.35
N THR A 2 22.76 9.80 -19.02
CA THR A 2 21.95 8.97 -18.13
C THR A 2 20.57 9.59 -18.07
N ALA A 3 19.59 8.90 -18.67
CA ALA A 3 18.19 9.30 -18.67
C ALA A 3 17.76 9.71 -17.26
N GLY A 4 17.28 10.94 -17.13
CA GLY A 4 16.61 11.43 -15.93
C GLY A 4 15.48 10.46 -15.61
N VAL A 5 15.41 10.04 -14.36
CA VAL A 5 14.44 9.04 -13.95
C VAL A 5 13.10 9.72 -13.81
N ASP A 6 12.18 9.28 -14.65
CA ASP A 6 10.81 9.72 -14.64
C ASP A 6 10.24 9.45 -13.25
N LEU A 7 9.92 10.52 -12.52
CA LEU A 7 9.15 10.49 -11.27
C LEU A 7 7.68 10.16 -11.60
N GLY A 8 7.50 9.12 -12.41
CA GLY A 8 6.57 9.11 -13.54
C GLY A 8 5.10 9.06 -13.16
N VAL A 9 4.28 9.16 -14.21
CA VAL A 9 2.82 9.04 -14.14
C VAL A 9 2.47 7.82 -13.28
N PRO A 10 1.68 8.01 -12.20
CA PRO A 10 1.31 6.90 -11.34
C PRO A 10 0.64 5.77 -12.11
N ALA A 11 1.04 4.53 -11.82
CA ALA A 11 0.34 3.36 -12.34
C ALA A 11 -0.84 3.05 -11.42
N THR A 12 -2.07 3.20 -11.93
CA THR A 12 -3.29 2.95 -11.18
C THR A 12 -3.88 1.59 -11.52
N GLN A 13 -4.21 0.81 -10.49
CA GLN A 13 -4.92 -0.47 -10.58
C GLN A 13 -6.24 -0.37 -9.81
N ALA A 14 -7.36 -0.63 -10.47
CA ALA A 14 -8.65 -0.79 -9.80
C ALA A 14 -8.66 -2.09 -8.97
N ILE A 15 -9.30 -2.06 -7.81
CA ILE A 15 -9.44 -3.20 -6.90
C ILE A 15 -10.92 -3.52 -6.77
N ARG A 16 -11.37 -4.58 -7.44
CA ARG A 16 -12.77 -5.04 -7.44
C ARG A 16 -12.91 -6.54 -7.19
N SER A 17 -11.79 -7.26 -7.10
CA SER A 17 -11.74 -8.71 -6.96
C SER A 17 -10.40 -9.16 -6.33
N ASP A 18 -10.32 -10.40 -5.86
CA ASP A 18 -9.05 -10.99 -5.40
C ASP A 18 -8.00 -11.06 -6.52
N GLU A 19 -8.42 -11.16 -7.78
CA GLU A 19 -7.50 -11.12 -8.93
C GLU A 19 -6.82 -9.74 -9.05
N ASP A 20 -7.55 -8.65 -8.75
CA ASP A 20 -6.95 -7.32 -8.72
C ASP A 20 -5.93 -7.15 -7.59
N VAL A 21 -6.16 -7.79 -6.44
CA VAL A 21 -5.16 -7.81 -5.36
C VAL A 21 -3.87 -8.47 -5.84
N VAL A 22 -3.96 -9.54 -6.64
CA VAL A 22 -2.80 -10.17 -7.28
C VAL A 22 -2.12 -9.21 -8.28
N ARG A 23 -2.89 -8.47 -9.09
CA ARG A 23 -2.34 -7.45 -10.01
C ARG A 23 -1.60 -6.34 -9.27
N VAL A 24 -2.18 -5.81 -8.19
CA VAL A 24 -1.52 -4.80 -7.33
C VAL A 24 -0.18 -5.33 -6.82
N ARG A 25 -0.18 -6.55 -6.29
CA ARG A 25 1.04 -7.20 -5.79
C ARG A 25 2.13 -7.31 -6.87
N GLN A 26 1.76 -7.70 -8.09
CA GLN A 26 2.69 -7.81 -9.21
C GLN A 26 3.23 -6.45 -9.66
N LEU A 27 2.37 -5.43 -9.71
CA LEU A 27 2.74 -4.06 -10.02
C LEU A 27 3.76 -3.52 -8.99
N VAL A 28 3.44 -3.62 -7.70
CA VAL A 28 4.32 -3.19 -6.60
C VAL A 28 5.66 -3.93 -6.64
N ARG A 29 5.66 -5.24 -6.86
CA ARG A 29 6.91 -6.02 -6.99
C ARG A 29 7.76 -5.53 -8.17
N THR A 30 7.15 -5.33 -9.33
CA THR A 30 7.85 -4.88 -10.53
C THR A 30 8.48 -3.50 -10.30
N THR A 31 7.74 -2.56 -9.72
CA THR A 31 8.25 -1.22 -9.39
C THR A 31 9.35 -1.27 -8.33
N ALA A 32 9.20 -2.10 -7.30
CA ALA A 32 10.21 -2.29 -6.25
C ALA A 32 11.54 -2.82 -6.79
N VAL A 33 11.50 -3.76 -7.75
CA VAL A 33 12.68 -4.25 -8.46
C VAL A 33 13.29 -3.14 -9.32
N ALA A 34 12.48 -2.37 -10.04
CA ALA A 34 12.94 -1.29 -10.91
C ALA A 34 13.71 -0.19 -10.14
N VAL A 35 13.28 0.14 -8.91
CA VAL A 35 13.97 1.10 -8.03
C VAL A 35 15.07 0.46 -7.18
N ARG A 36 15.37 -0.83 -7.39
CA ARG A 36 16.44 -1.59 -6.72
C ARG A 36 16.29 -1.69 -5.20
N LEU A 37 15.06 -1.84 -4.70
CA LEU A 37 14.87 -2.22 -3.28
C LEU A 37 15.57 -3.55 -3.00
N SER A 38 16.09 -3.71 -1.78
CA SER A 38 16.66 -4.99 -1.33
C SER A 38 15.60 -6.10 -1.38
N LEU A 39 15.99 -7.38 -1.52
CA LEU A 39 15.02 -8.49 -1.53
C LEU A 39 14.15 -8.53 -0.26
N VAL A 40 14.72 -8.14 0.87
CA VAL A 40 14.00 -8.03 2.15
C VAL A 40 12.95 -6.92 2.06
N ASP A 41 13.31 -5.74 1.56
CA ASP A 41 12.39 -4.60 1.46
C ASP A 41 11.32 -4.81 0.37
N GLN A 42 11.66 -5.50 -0.73
CA GLN A 42 10.69 -5.95 -1.72
C GLN A 42 9.63 -6.85 -1.08
N THR A 43 10.05 -7.83 -0.28
CA THR A 43 9.14 -8.75 0.41
C THR A 43 8.25 -7.99 1.38
N LYS A 44 8.82 -7.12 2.21
CA LYS A 44 8.08 -6.30 3.16
C LYS A 44 7.01 -5.44 2.48
N LEU A 45 7.39 -4.70 1.43
CA LEU A 45 6.46 -3.83 0.71
C LEU A 45 5.35 -4.62 0.02
N VAL A 46 5.69 -5.75 -0.61
CA VAL A 46 4.70 -6.64 -1.26
C VAL A 46 3.70 -7.20 -0.26
N THR A 47 4.15 -7.62 0.92
CA THR A 47 3.27 -8.10 1.99
C THR A 47 2.34 -6.98 2.47
N ALA A 48 2.88 -5.80 2.77
CA ALA A 48 2.06 -4.66 3.19
C ALA A 48 1.01 -4.27 2.13
N ALA A 49 1.42 -4.21 0.85
CA ALA A 49 0.52 -3.90 -0.25
C ALA A 49 -0.59 -4.94 -0.42
N SER A 50 -0.31 -6.23 -0.18
CA SER A 50 -1.31 -7.29 -0.29
C SER A 50 -2.38 -7.17 0.80
N GLU A 51 -1.96 -6.87 2.04
CA GLU A 51 -2.89 -6.66 3.16
C GLU A 51 -3.74 -5.40 2.95
N LEU A 52 -3.13 -4.28 2.52
CA LEU A 52 -3.85 -3.03 2.29
C LEU A 52 -4.81 -3.12 1.09
N ALA A 53 -4.41 -3.78 0.00
CA ALA A 53 -5.29 -4.04 -1.14
C ALA A 53 -6.50 -4.91 -0.73
N ARG A 54 -6.26 -5.93 0.10
CA ARG A 54 -7.35 -6.77 0.65
C ARG A 54 -8.28 -5.97 1.53
N ASN A 55 -7.76 -5.08 2.38
CA ASN A 55 -8.59 -4.22 3.22
C ASN A 55 -9.45 -3.26 2.38
N THR A 56 -8.86 -2.66 1.35
CA THR A 56 -9.57 -1.81 0.38
C THR A 56 -10.73 -2.56 -0.28
N LEU A 57 -10.50 -3.83 -0.65
CA LEU A 57 -11.53 -4.68 -1.26
C LEU A 57 -12.64 -5.06 -0.25
N ILE A 58 -12.25 -5.63 0.90
CA ILE A 58 -13.19 -6.27 1.83
C ILE A 58 -13.95 -5.23 2.67
N TYR A 59 -13.25 -4.24 3.22
CA TYR A 59 -13.85 -3.24 4.11
C TYR A 59 -14.26 -1.98 3.38
N GLY A 60 -13.51 -1.59 2.33
CA GLY A 60 -13.83 -0.44 1.49
C GLY A 60 -14.88 -0.72 0.41
N GLY A 61 -15.19 -2.00 0.13
CA GLY A 61 -16.08 -2.38 -0.97
C GLY A 61 -15.43 -2.28 -2.36
N GLY A 62 -14.09 -2.16 -2.41
CA GLY A 62 -13.32 -1.91 -3.62
C GLY A 62 -12.78 -0.49 -3.67
N GLY A 63 -11.89 -0.24 -4.63
CA GLY A 63 -11.20 1.04 -4.71
C GLY A 63 -10.08 1.03 -5.74
N THR A 64 -8.98 1.72 -5.43
CA THR A 64 -7.80 1.81 -6.29
C THR A 64 -6.51 1.68 -5.51
N ALA A 65 -5.47 1.18 -6.17
CA ALA A 65 -4.09 1.32 -5.76
C ALA A 65 -3.33 2.13 -6.81
N GLU A 66 -2.64 3.16 -6.36
CA GLU A 66 -1.77 3.99 -7.18
C GLU A 66 -0.32 3.75 -6.77
N VAL A 67 0.52 3.29 -7.71
CA VAL A 67 1.93 2.96 -7.46
C VAL A 67 2.83 3.94 -8.19
N THR A 68 3.71 4.60 -7.43
CA THR A 68 4.58 5.67 -7.94
C THR A 68 6.02 5.47 -7.48
N THR A 69 6.98 5.69 -8.38
CA THR A 69 8.40 5.82 -8.00
C THR A 69 8.64 7.22 -7.43
N VAL A 70 9.25 7.28 -6.26
CA VAL A 70 9.54 8.54 -5.56
C VAL A 70 11.04 8.69 -5.32
N ASP A 71 11.50 9.93 -5.17
CA ASP A 71 12.90 10.30 -4.90
C ASP A 71 12.90 11.44 -3.88
N ASP A 72 13.69 11.32 -2.80
CA ASP A 72 13.83 12.35 -1.75
C ASP A 72 15.11 13.17 -1.89
N GLY A 73 15.81 13.05 -3.02
CA GLY A 73 17.12 13.65 -3.30
C GLY A 73 18.31 12.86 -2.75
N ARG A 74 18.07 11.83 -1.92
CA ARG A 74 19.11 10.95 -1.36
C ARG A 74 18.95 9.51 -1.82
N ARG A 75 17.71 9.06 -1.96
CA ARG A 75 17.33 7.69 -2.25
C ARG A 75 16.02 7.64 -3.02
N ARG A 76 15.79 6.52 -3.70
CA ARG A 76 14.53 6.25 -4.38
C ARG A 76 13.65 5.35 -3.56
N GLY A 77 12.37 5.37 -3.86
CA GLY A 77 11.40 4.52 -3.19
C GLY A 77 10.22 4.19 -4.07
N VAL A 78 9.36 3.36 -3.50
CA VAL A 78 8.03 3.08 -4.05
C VAL A 78 7.01 3.61 -3.06
N ARG A 79 6.15 4.51 -3.54
CA ARG A 79 4.95 4.93 -2.83
C ARG A 79 3.75 4.19 -3.39
N VAL A 80 2.89 3.70 -2.50
CA VAL A 80 1.60 3.12 -2.86
C VAL A 80 0.50 3.86 -2.11
N VAL A 81 -0.51 4.32 -2.83
CA VAL A 81 -1.70 4.94 -2.26
C VAL A 81 -2.89 4.02 -2.53
N PHE A 82 -3.52 3.57 -1.45
CA PHE A 82 -4.79 2.84 -1.49
C PHE A 82 -5.92 3.82 -1.18
N ALA A 83 -7.00 3.78 -1.96
CA ALA A 83 -8.16 4.63 -1.75
C ALA A 83 -9.46 3.90 -2.07
N ASP A 84 -10.43 3.99 -1.15
CA ASP A 84 -11.83 3.57 -1.31
C ASP A 84 -12.78 4.68 -0.85
N ASP A 85 -14.02 4.59 -1.31
CA ASP A 85 -15.15 5.45 -0.91
C ASP A 85 -16.12 4.67 0.00
N GLY A 86 -15.59 3.72 0.77
CA GLY A 86 -16.37 2.83 1.63
C GLY A 86 -16.86 3.50 2.92
N PRO A 87 -17.25 2.72 3.93
CA PRO A 87 -17.76 3.24 5.20
C PRO A 87 -16.71 3.99 6.04
N GLY A 88 -15.42 3.87 5.71
CA GLY A 88 -14.32 4.41 6.51
C GLY A 88 -14.08 3.62 7.81
N ILE A 89 -13.11 4.08 8.61
CA ILE A 89 -12.74 3.50 9.90
C ILE A 89 -13.19 4.46 11.01
N PRO A 90 -14.21 4.11 11.81
CA PRO A 90 -14.78 5.01 12.81
C PRO A 90 -13.86 5.22 14.03
N ASP A 91 -13.06 4.22 14.39
CA ASP A 91 -12.11 4.26 15.49
C ASP A 91 -10.75 3.73 15.03
N LEU A 92 -9.83 4.65 14.75
CA LEU A 92 -8.47 4.33 14.31
C LEU A 92 -7.63 3.70 15.41
N ASP A 93 -7.83 4.08 16.66
CA ASP A 93 -7.06 3.55 17.78
C ASP A 93 -7.37 2.06 17.99
N LEU A 94 -8.66 1.70 17.87
CA LEU A 94 -9.07 0.30 17.86
C LEU A 94 -8.48 -0.46 16.66
N ALA A 95 -8.48 0.15 15.46
CA ALA A 95 -7.93 -0.48 14.26
C ALA A 95 -6.40 -0.71 14.32
N PHE A 96 -5.69 0.05 15.15
CA PHE A 96 -4.25 -0.14 15.42
C PHE A 96 -3.96 -1.05 16.62
N THR A 97 -4.97 -1.51 17.36
CA THR A 97 -4.77 -2.41 18.50
C THR A 97 -4.25 -3.76 17.99
N ASP A 98 -3.08 -4.18 18.50
CA ASP A 98 -2.45 -5.43 18.10
C ASP A 98 -3.36 -6.64 18.36
N GLY A 99 -3.51 -7.50 17.36
CA GLY A 99 -4.38 -8.68 17.42
C GLY A 99 -5.83 -8.44 16.98
N TYR A 100 -6.25 -7.19 16.71
CA TYR A 100 -7.53 -6.92 16.06
C TYR A 100 -7.46 -7.35 14.60
N THR A 101 -7.86 -8.60 14.35
CA THR A 101 -7.98 -9.16 13.00
C THR A 101 -9.46 -9.36 12.70
N THR A 102 -9.95 -8.69 11.66
CA THR A 102 -11.35 -8.78 11.22
C THR A 102 -11.56 -9.77 10.08
N GLY A 103 -10.52 -10.50 9.63
CA GLY A 103 -10.63 -11.44 8.51
C GLY A 103 -9.46 -12.41 8.31
N SER A 104 -9.65 -13.37 7.38
CA SER A 104 -8.82 -14.55 7.11
C SER A 104 -7.52 -14.29 6.30
N GLY A 105 -6.86 -13.15 6.49
CA GLY A 105 -5.58 -12.80 5.86
C GLY A 105 -4.36 -13.39 6.60
N LEU A 106 -3.13 -12.91 6.30
CA LEU A 106 -1.91 -13.31 7.04
C LEU A 106 -1.92 -12.87 8.53
N GLY A 107 -3.02 -12.29 9.01
CA GLY A 107 -3.25 -11.94 10.41
C GLY A 107 -2.48 -10.71 10.90
N LEU A 108 -1.84 -9.97 9.99
CA LEU A 108 -1.00 -8.82 10.35
C LEU A 108 -1.80 -7.55 10.64
N GLY A 109 -2.96 -7.40 10.00
CA GLY A 109 -3.81 -6.21 10.14
C GLY A 109 -3.12 -4.91 9.70
N LEU A 110 -3.79 -3.79 9.98
CA LEU A 110 -3.30 -2.45 9.66
C LEU A 110 -1.97 -2.14 10.38
N SER A 111 -1.83 -2.58 11.63
CA SER A 111 -0.61 -2.39 12.43
C SER A 111 0.58 -3.16 11.84
N GLY A 112 0.37 -4.39 11.36
CA GLY A 112 1.41 -5.17 10.71
C GLY A 112 1.86 -4.58 9.38
N ALA A 113 0.95 -4.06 8.55
CA ALA A 113 1.31 -3.36 7.32
C ALA A 113 2.19 -2.12 7.60
N ARG A 114 1.83 -1.34 8.63
CA ARG A 114 2.60 -0.16 9.08
C ARG A 114 4.04 -0.51 9.49
N ARG A 115 4.27 -1.66 10.13
CA ARG A 115 5.61 -2.11 10.56
C ARG A 115 6.54 -2.51 9.41
N LEU A 116 6.01 -2.78 8.22
CA LEU A 116 6.78 -3.29 7.08
C LEU A 116 7.34 -2.17 6.18
N VAL A 117 6.72 -0.99 6.24
CA VAL A 117 7.05 0.18 5.43
C VAL A 117 7.85 1.21 6.24
N ASP A 118 8.43 2.19 5.56
CA ASP A 118 9.20 3.24 6.24
C ASP A 118 8.31 4.43 6.60
N ASP A 119 7.39 4.80 5.69
CA ASP A 119 6.39 5.83 5.91
C ASP A 119 4.98 5.25 5.78
N PHE A 120 4.07 5.71 6.65
CA PHE A 120 2.67 5.30 6.68
C PHE A 120 1.78 6.48 7.10
N ASP A 121 0.81 6.83 6.27
CA ASP A 121 -0.24 7.84 6.53
C ASP A 121 -1.61 7.23 6.26
N ILE A 122 -2.59 7.56 7.09
CA ILE A 122 -3.99 7.14 6.92
C ILE A 122 -4.93 8.32 7.14
N ARG A 123 -5.87 8.47 6.23
CA ARG A 123 -6.98 9.43 6.30
C ARG A 123 -8.27 8.68 6.10
N THR A 124 -9.19 8.82 7.04
CA THR A 124 -10.48 8.15 6.99
C THR A 124 -11.44 8.84 7.94
N ALA A 125 -12.71 8.84 7.57
CA ALA A 125 -13.80 9.29 8.40
C ALA A 125 -15.03 8.44 8.09
N ALA A 126 -15.94 8.34 9.06
CA ALA A 126 -17.17 7.55 8.90
C ALA A 126 -18.00 8.08 7.72
N GLY A 127 -18.22 7.23 6.71
CA GLY A 127 -18.96 7.56 5.49
C GLY A 127 -18.16 8.28 4.39
N GLU A 128 -16.85 8.52 4.60
CA GLU A 128 -15.99 9.22 3.63
C GLU A 128 -14.92 8.30 3.01
N GLY A 129 -14.95 7.00 3.31
CA GLY A 129 -13.96 6.05 2.83
C GLY A 129 -12.62 6.11 3.57
N THR A 130 -11.62 5.49 2.95
CA THR A 130 -10.28 5.35 3.51
C THR A 130 -9.23 5.61 2.46
N ARG A 131 -8.21 6.40 2.82
CA ARG A 131 -7.00 6.61 2.03
C ARG A 131 -5.77 6.27 2.87
N ILE A 132 -4.97 5.31 2.40
CA ILE A 132 -3.72 4.90 3.05
C ILE A 132 -2.57 5.12 2.08
N THR A 133 -1.56 5.87 2.53
CA THR A 133 -0.32 6.08 1.78
C THR A 133 0.82 5.39 2.49
N VAL A 134 1.56 4.54 1.77
CA VAL A 134 2.76 3.89 2.28
C VAL A 134 3.96 4.15 1.37
N THR A 135 5.14 4.30 1.96
CA THR A 135 6.39 4.43 1.19
C THR A 135 7.47 3.49 1.72
N LYS A 136 8.21 2.87 0.81
CA LYS A 136 9.41 2.09 1.10
C LYS A 136 10.59 2.66 0.31
N TRP A 137 11.69 2.95 0.98
CA TRP A 137 12.88 3.55 0.40
C TRP A 137 14.02 2.55 0.21
N SER A 138 14.80 2.71 -0.85
CA SER A 138 16.09 2.05 -1.00
C SER A 138 17.05 2.61 0.04
N ARG A 139 17.89 1.76 0.60
CA ARG A 139 18.96 2.21 1.50
C ARG A 139 20.11 2.83 0.73
#